data_AF-A0A2N3BPD1-F1
#
_entry.id   AF-A0A2N3BPD1-F1
#
_cell.length_a   1.000
_cell.length_b   1.000
_cell.length_c   1.000
_cell.angle_alpha   90.00
_cell.angle_beta   90.00
_cell.angle_gamma   90.00
#
_symmetry.space_group_name_H-M   'P 1'
#
loop_
_entity.id
_entity.type
_entity.pdbx_description
1 polymer ?
#
loop_
_entity_poly.entity_id
_entity_poly.type
_entity_poly.pdbx_seq_one_letter_code
_entity_poly.pdbx_strand_id
1 'polypeptide(L)'
;AATAAAGGREAFLAAHAPQWQQVGRVCFHLAENKSDATLPFAFLATIVFAGLHGRVRRIEAICARHGTRLVDAALRFPLCHPAVVSVIPGGQGAAEMAANLAAAQAAVPPALWAELKAEGLMRADAPVGAKP
;
A
#
# COMPACT_ATOMS: atom_id res chain seq x y z
N ALA A 1 -3.14 -30.28 -5.23
CA ALA A 1 -2.79 -30.78 -6.57
C ALA A 1 -3.45 -29.89 -7.61
N ALA A 2 -2.70 -28.98 -8.23
CA ALA A 2 -3.21 -28.00 -9.21
C ALA A 2 -2.27 -27.92 -10.41
N THR A 3 -1.87 -29.08 -10.95
CA THR A 3 -0.89 -29.19 -12.04
C THR A 3 -1.38 -30.04 -13.20
N ALA A 4 -2.70 -30.17 -13.40
CA ALA A 4 -3.26 -31.03 -14.46
C ALA A 4 -4.23 -30.33 -15.43
N ALA A 5 -4.17 -29.01 -15.56
CA ALA A 5 -4.87 -28.33 -16.65
C ALA A 5 -3.93 -28.16 -17.85
N ALA A 6 -4.30 -28.74 -18.99
CA ALA A 6 -3.60 -28.53 -20.26
C ALA A 6 -3.53 -27.02 -20.55
N GLY A 7 -2.33 -26.47 -20.65
CA GLY A 7 -2.09 -25.03 -20.84
C GLY A 7 -1.62 -24.25 -19.60
N GLY A 8 -1.41 -24.91 -18.46
CA GLY A 8 -0.81 -24.30 -17.27
C GLY A 8 -1.75 -23.33 -16.53
N ARG A 9 -1.19 -22.55 -15.59
CA ARG A 9 -2.00 -21.70 -14.68
C ARG A 9 -2.83 -20.65 -15.44
N GLU A 10 -2.29 -20.08 -16.50
CA GLU A 10 -2.95 -19.00 -17.24
C GLU A 10 -4.18 -19.50 -17.99
N ALA A 11 -4.07 -20.63 -18.69
CA ALA A 11 -5.20 -21.25 -19.37
C ALA A 11 -6.28 -21.71 -18.37
N PHE A 12 -5.88 -22.25 -17.23
CA PHE A 12 -6.80 -22.64 -16.17
C PHE A 12 -7.59 -21.44 -15.61
N LEU A 13 -6.89 -20.34 -15.30
CA LEU A 13 -7.51 -19.12 -14.78
C LEU A 13 -8.39 -18.43 -15.82
N ALA A 14 -8.00 -18.40 -17.09
CA ALA A 14 -8.82 -17.86 -18.16
C ALA A 14 -10.15 -18.63 -18.32
N ALA A 15 -10.11 -19.96 -18.20
CA ALA A 15 -11.30 -20.81 -18.32
C ALA A 15 -12.21 -20.79 -17.09
N HIS A 16 -11.64 -20.70 -15.87
CA HIS A 16 -12.41 -20.91 -14.63
C HIS A 16 -12.59 -19.64 -13.78
N ALA A 17 -11.82 -18.58 -14.04
CA ALA A 17 -11.89 -17.32 -13.31
C ALA A 17 -11.51 -16.13 -14.22
N PRO A 18 -12.26 -15.84 -15.30
CA PRO A 18 -11.91 -14.79 -16.29
C PRO A 18 -11.86 -13.37 -15.70
N GLN A 19 -12.53 -13.15 -14.56
CA GLN A 19 -12.51 -11.92 -13.78
C GLN A 19 -11.35 -11.86 -12.76
N TRP A 20 -10.49 -12.88 -12.65
CA TRP A 20 -9.39 -12.94 -11.68
C TRP A 20 -8.42 -11.75 -11.79
N GLN A 21 -8.25 -11.21 -13.00
CA GLN A 21 -7.46 -10.01 -13.28
C GLN A 21 -8.11 -8.69 -12.84
N GLN A 22 -9.38 -8.71 -12.45
CA GLN A 22 -10.14 -7.53 -11.99
C GLN A 22 -10.06 -7.34 -10.47
N VAL A 23 -9.80 -8.41 -9.71
CA VAL A 23 -9.53 -8.33 -8.29
C VAL A 23 -8.03 -8.13 -8.09
N GLY A 24 -7.67 -7.03 -7.42
CA GLY A 24 -6.30 -6.80 -7.02
C GLY A 24 -5.76 -7.98 -6.23
N ARG A 25 -4.56 -8.47 -6.56
CA ARG A 25 -3.93 -9.48 -5.70
C ARG A 25 -3.64 -8.84 -4.36
N VAL A 26 -4.16 -9.44 -3.29
CA VAL A 26 -3.74 -9.15 -1.92
C VAL A 26 -2.86 -10.31 -1.48
N CYS A 27 -1.54 -10.11 -1.51
CA CYS A 27 -0.61 -11.05 -0.90
C CYS A 27 -0.37 -10.63 0.54
N PHE A 28 -0.72 -11.50 1.48
CA PHE A 28 -0.32 -11.37 2.88
C PHE A 28 1.02 -12.10 3.04
N HIS A 29 2.08 -11.36 3.36
CA HIS A 29 3.30 -11.99 3.84
C HIS A 29 3.30 -11.93 5.36
N LEU A 30 3.34 -13.10 5.97
CA LEU A 30 3.51 -13.27 7.41
C LEU A 30 5.02 -13.34 7.68
N ALA A 31 5.58 -12.30 8.29
CA ALA A 31 6.95 -12.32 8.76
C ALA A 31 6.94 -12.53 10.28
N GLU A 32 7.56 -13.61 10.76
CA GLU A 32 7.71 -13.90 12.18
C GLU A 32 8.86 -13.07 12.77
N ASN A 33 8.58 -12.35 13.85
CA ASN A 33 9.58 -11.62 14.62
C ASN A 33 9.97 -12.43 15.86
N LYS A 34 10.96 -13.33 15.69
CA LYS A 34 11.43 -14.22 16.76
C LYS A 34 12.11 -13.49 17.93
N SER A 35 12.44 -12.22 17.73
CA SER A 35 13.22 -11.42 18.67
C SER A 35 12.33 -10.62 19.64
N ASP A 36 11.03 -10.53 19.38
CA ASP A 36 10.08 -9.77 20.19
C ASP A 36 8.79 -10.56 20.39
N ALA A 37 8.64 -11.15 21.58
CA ALA A 37 7.48 -11.94 21.96
C ALA A 37 6.20 -11.10 22.10
N THR A 38 6.30 -9.77 22.21
CA THR A 38 5.15 -8.87 22.35
C THR A 38 4.58 -8.45 21.00
N LEU A 39 5.38 -8.52 19.92
CA LEU A 39 4.99 -8.24 18.54
C LEU A 39 5.52 -9.34 17.59
N PRO A 40 5.02 -10.59 17.70
CA PRO A 40 5.65 -11.76 17.10
C PRO A 40 5.44 -11.91 15.59
N PHE A 41 4.62 -11.05 14.98
CA PHE A 41 4.33 -11.08 13.54
C PHE A 41 4.21 -9.68 12.95
N ALA A 42 4.64 -9.53 11.70
CA ALA A 42 4.34 -8.37 10.86
C ALA A 42 3.52 -8.81 9.64
N PHE A 43 2.51 -8.00 9.30
CA PHE A 43 1.67 -8.18 8.12
C PHE A 43 2.16 -7.28 6.99
N LEU A 44 2.60 -7.87 5.88
CA LEU A 44 2.74 -7.15 4.61
C LEU A 44 1.48 -7.33 3.79
N ALA A 45 0.79 -6.24 3.45
CA ALA A 45 -0.28 -6.26 2.45
C ALA A 45 0.16 -5.46 1.23
N THR A 46 0.33 -6.14 0.09
CA THR A 46 0.49 -5.48 -1.20
C THR A 46 -0.89 -5.42 -1.86
N ILE A 47 -1.39 -4.22 -2.13
CA ILE A 47 -2.67 -4.02 -2.82
C ILE A 47 -2.38 -3.43 -4.20
N VAL A 48 -2.73 -4.16 -5.25
CA VAL A 48 -2.60 -3.70 -6.65
C VAL A 48 -4.01 -3.45 -7.19
N PHE A 49 -4.40 -2.20 -7.40
CA PHE A 49 -5.71 -1.90 -7.99
C PHE A 49 -5.61 -1.71 -9.51
N ALA A 50 -6.23 -2.60 -10.28
CA ALA A 50 -6.53 -2.34 -11.69
C ALA A 50 -7.77 -1.43 -11.80
N GLY A 51 -7.70 -0.36 -12.60
CA GLY A 51 -8.86 0.49 -12.94
C GLY A 51 -9.05 1.81 -12.16
N LEU A 52 -8.15 2.16 -11.25
CA LEU A 52 -8.29 3.33 -10.36
C LEU A 52 -7.59 4.63 -10.82
N HIS A 53 -7.17 4.69 -12.09
CA HIS A 53 -6.34 5.79 -12.61
C HIS A 53 -6.90 7.19 -12.35
N GLY A 54 -8.22 7.39 -12.46
CA GLY A 54 -8.85 8.70 -12.21
C GLY A 54 -8.76 9.14 -10.75
N ARG A 55 -8.97 8.21 -9.81
CA ARG A 55 -8.84 8.50 -8.37
C ARG A 55 -7.38 8.75 -8.00
N VAL A 56 -6.46 7.94 -8.52
CA VAL A 56 -5.01 8.10 -8.28
C VAL A 56 -4.52 9.45 -8.78
N ARG A 57 -4.91 9.88 -9.98
CA ARG A 57 -4.54 11.21 -10.51
C ARG A 57 -5.04 12.36 -9.64
N ARG A 58 -6.25 12.25 -9.09
CA ARG A 58 -6.79 13.27 -8.16
C ARG A 58 -5.98 13.34 -6.86
N ILE A 59 -5.62 12.18 -6.30
CA ILE A 59 -4.78 12.10 -5.10
C ILE A 59 -3.39 12.68 -5.40
N GLU A 60 -2.79 12.31 -6.53
CA GLU A 60 -1.49 12.81 -6.97
C GLU A 60 -1.48 14.34 -7.14
N ALA A 61 -2.53 14.89 -7.75
CA ALA A 61 -2.70 16.34 -7.88
C ALA A 61 -2.76 17.05 -6.52
N ILE A 62 -3.47 16.48 -5.54
CA ILE A 62 -3.50 16.99 -4.16
C ILE A 62 -2.10 16.92 -3.55
N CYS A 63 -1.44 15.76 -3.61
CA CYS A 63 -0.08 15.60 -3.10
C CYS A 63 0.88 16.65 -3.67
N ALA A 64 0.83 16.89 -4.99
CA ALA A 64 1.65 17.90 -5.66
C ALA A 64 1.40 19.33 -5.14
N ARG A 65 0.13 19.72 -4.91
CA ARG A 65 -0.20 21.05 -4.35
C ARG A 65 0.35 21.27 -2.94
N HIS A 66 0.48 20.19 -2.16
CA HIS A 66 1.08 20.21 -0.82
C HIS A 66 2.59 19.94 -0.83
N GLY A 67 3.25 19.94 -1.99
CA GLY A 67 4.69 19.69 -2.11
C GLY A 67 5.13 18.30 -1.64
N THR A 68 4.22 17.33 -1.61
CA THR A 68 4.46 15.96 -1.13
C THR A 68 4.40 14.99 -2.30
N ARG A 69 5.32 14.02 -2.38
CA ARG A 69 5.22 12.98 -3.42
C ARG A 69 4.14 11.97 -3.03
N LEU A 70 3.43 11.42 -4.01
CA LEU A 70 2.40 10.40 -3.74
C LEU A 70 2.94 9.22 -2.93
N VAL A 71 4.15 8.75 -3.25
CA VAL A 71 4.81 7.64 -2.53
C VAL A 71 5.09 7.98 -1.07
N ASP A 72 5.42 9.24 -0.76
CA ASP A 72 5.66 9.70 0.61
C ASP A 72 4.37 9.60 1.42
N ALA A 73 3.27 10.14 0.89
CA ALA A 73 1.95 10.03 1.51
C ALA A 73 1.51 8.56 1.66
N ALA A 74 1.73 7.73 0.63
CA ALA A 74 1.35 6.32 0.65
C ALA A 74 2.11 5.50 1.71
N LEU A 75 3.41 5.74 1.92
CA LEU A 75 4.17 5.04 2.96
C LEU A 75 3.88 5.57 4.37
N ARG A 76 3.57 6.86 4.52
CA ARG A 76 3.30 7.47 5.82
C ARG A 76 1.90 7.19 6.34
N PHE A 77 0.90 7.10 5.46
CA PHE A 77 -0.50 6.94 5.87
C PHE A 77 -0.77 5.69 6.74
N PRO A 78 -0.32 4.47 6.41
CA PRO A 78 -0.59 3.31 7.25
C PRO A 78 -0.01 3.45 8.65
N LEU A 79 1.14 4.12 8.79
CA LEU A 79 1.83 4.36 10.06
C LEU A 79 1.08 5.34 10.98
N CYS A 80 0.05 6.02 10.49
CA CYS A 80 -0.84 6.85 11.32
C CYS A 80 -1.84 6.00 12.13
N HIS A 81 -2.04 4.73 11.79
CA HIS A 81 -2.96 3.85 12.51
C HIS A 81 -2.25 3.15 13.67
N PRO A 82 -2.80 3.15 14.91
CA PRO A 82 -2.12 2.59 16.08
C PRO A 82 -1.79 1.09 15.96
N ALA A 83 -2.65 0.33 15.28
CA ALA A 83 -2.43 -1.10 15.00
C ALA A 83 -1.32 -1.40 13.97
N VAL A 84 -0.81 -0.39 13.26
CA VAL A 84 0.30 -0.58 12.31
C VAL A 84 1.61 -0.26 13.02
N VAL A 85 2.53 -1.23 13.00
CA VAL A 85 3.86 -1.10 13.62
C VAL A 85 4.90 -0.69 12.58
N SER A 86 4.84 -1.27 11.39
CA SER A 86 5.78 -1.00 10.31
C SER A 86 5.11 -1.11 8.95
N VAL A 87 5.71 -0.43 7.97
CA VAL A 87 5.42 -0.58 6.54
C VAL A 87 6.72 -1.01 5.89
N ILE A 88 6.70 -2.15 5.18
CA ILE A 88 7.87 -2.70 4.52
C ILE A 88 7.68 -2.44 3.00
N PRO A 89 8.31 -1.42 2.43
CA PRO A 89 8.29 -1.22 0.98
C PRO A 89 9.15 -2.30 0.30
N GLY A 90 8.77 -2.70 -0.91
CA GLY A 90 9.61 -3.54 -1.76
C GLY A 90 10.85 -2.77 -2.21
N GLY A 91 11.97 -3.46 -2.47
CA GLY A 91 13.16 -2.86 -3.05
C GLY A 91 13.87 -3.86 -3.96
N GLN A 92 13.92 -3.58 -5.25
CA GLN A 92 14.61 -4.39 -6.26
C GLN A 92 16.07 -3.96 -6.46
N GLY A 93 16.55 -2.94 -5.73
CA GLY A 93 17.93 -2.48 -5.79
C GLY A 93 18.26 -1.34 -4.81
N ALA A 94 19.53 -0.95 -4.74
CA ALA A 94 20.03 0.05 -3.80
C ALA A 94 19.39 1.44 -3.98
N ALA A 95 19.18 1.87 -5.23
CA ALA A 95 18.55 3.16 -5.52
C ALA A 95 17.08 3.22 -5.05
N GLU A 96 16.33 2.12 -5.24
CA GLU A 96 14.95 2.00 -4.76
C GLU A 96 14.91 1.96 -3.24
N MET A 97 15.85 1.27 -2.60
CA MET A 97 15.97 1.25 -1.14
C MET A 97 16.24 2.65 -0.56
N ALA A 98 17.13 3.43 -1.18
CA ALA A 98 17.38 4.80 -0.78
C ALA A 98 16.14 5.70 -0.94
N ALA A 99 15.41 5.55 -2.05
CA ALA A 99 14.17 6.28 -2.29
C ALA A 99 13.07 5.94 -1.27
N ASN A 100 12.96 4.66 -0.90
CA ASN A 100 12.06 4.18 0.13
C ASN A 100 12.39 4.74 1.50
N LEU A 101 13.69 4.80 1.86
CA LEU A 101 14.13 5.36 3.12
C LEU A 101 13.79 6.86 3.22
N ALA A 102 14.02 7.62 2.14
CA ALA A 102 13.62 9.02 2.06
C ALA A 102 12.10 9.19 2.22
N ALA A 103 11.31 8.34 1.56
CA ALA A 103 9.85 8.38 1.65
C ALA A 103 9.33 7.97 3.04
N ALA A 104 9.98 7.02 3.71
CA ALA A 104 9.65 6.61 5.07
C ALA A 104 9.88 7.73 6.11
N GLN A 105 10.83 8.63 5.85
CA GLN A 105 11.17 9.77 6.71
C GLN A 105 10.46 11.07 6.28
N ALA A 106 9.67 11.05 5.21
CA ALA A 106 9.02 12.24 4.71
C ALA A 106 8.02 12.83 5.72
N ALA A 107 8.13 14.14 5.95
CA ALA A 107 7.12 14.90 6.68
C ALA A 107 5.93 15.17 5.75
N VAL A 108 4.77 14.60 6.05
CA VAL A 108 3.55 14.86 5.28
C VAL A 108 2.73 15.93 5.98
N PRO A 109 2.44 17.07 5.32
CA PRO A 109 1.68 18.15 5.93
C PRO A 109 0.29 17.69 6.37
N PRO A 110 -0.18 18.05 7.59
CA PRO A 110 -1.54 17.72 8.03
C PRO A 110 -2.65 18.23 7.09
N ALA A 111 -2.40 19.35 6.41
CA ALA A 111 -3.30 19.93 5.43
C ALA A 111 -3.59 19.00 4.24
N LEU A 112 -2.62 18.17 3.84
CA LEU A 112 -2.81 17.17 2.78
C LEU A 112 -3.90 16.18 3.17
N TRP A 113 -3.85 15.67 4.40
CA TRP A 113 -4.83 14.71 4.90
C TRP A 113 -6.23 15.31 5.02
N ALA A 114 -6.32 16.55 5.51
CA ALA A 114 -7.57 17.27 5.61
C ALA A 114 -8.23 17.45 4.23
N GLU A 115 -7.45 17.81 3.21
CA GLU A 115 -7.97 17.97 1.85
C GLU A 115 -8.40 16.65 1.22
N LEU A 116 -7.62 15.57 1.39
CA LEU A 116 -8.03 14.24 0.90
C LEU A 116 -9.37 13.78 1.50
N LYS A 117 -9.63 14.10 2.78
CA LYS A 117 -10.91 13.81 3.44
C LYS A 117 -12.04 14.68 2.87
N ALA A 118 -11.81 15.98 2.71
CA ALA A 118 -12.78 16.91 2.15
C ALA A 118 -13.21 16.53 0.72
N GLU A 119 -12.26 16.05 -0.09
CA GLU A 119 -12.48 15.63 -1.49
C GLU A 119 -13.11 14.23 -1.64
N GLY A 120 -13.42 13.54 -0.53
CA GLY A 120 -13.94 12.16 -0.54
C GLY A 120 -12.92 11.12 -1.04
N LEU A 121 -11.64 11.49 -1.08
CA LEU A 121 -10.54 10.64 -1.52
C LEU A 121 -9.93 9.83 -0.37
N MET A 122 -10.28 10.17 0.87
CA MET A 122 -9.99 9.45 2.10
C MET A 122 -11.25 9.42 2.99
N ARG A 123 -11.45 8.37 3.78
CA ARG A 123 -12.54 8.34 4.77
C ARG A 123 -12.33 9.42 5.84
N ALA A 124 -13.40 10.08 6.26
CA ALA A 124 -13.34 11.13 7.28
C ALA A 124 -12.74 10.64 8.62
N ASP A 125 -13.01 9.39 8.98
CA ASP A 125 -12.55 8.73 10.21
C ASP A 125 -11.18 8.06 10.09
N ALA A 126 -10.51 8.14 8.93
CA ALA A 126 -9.18 7.57 8.77
C ALA A 126 -8.20 8.25 9.74
N PRO A 127 -7.42 7.49 10.52
CA PRO A 127 -6.45 8.08 11.45
C PRO A 127 -5.32 8.73 10.65
N VAL A 128 -5.03 9.98 10.98
CA VAL A 128 -4.00 10.81 10.34
C VAL A 128 -3.31 11.60 11.44
N GLY A 129 -1.98 11.55 11.50
CA GLY A 129 -1.19 12.12 12.59
C GLY A 129 -0.04 11.22 13.04
N ALA A 130 0.83 11.73 13.91
CA ALA A 130 1.87 10.92 14.54
C ALA A 130 1.23 9.92 15.52
N LYS A 131 1.80 8.72 15.58
CA LYS A 131 1.50 7.77 16.66
C LYS A 131 1.87 8.44 18.00
N PRO A 132 1.01 8.40 19.02
CA PRO A 132 1.36 8.90 20.35
C PRO A 132 2.57 8.15 20.93
#